data_AF-A0A6I3SMF4-F1
#
_entry.id   AF-A0A6I3SMF4-F1
#
_cell.length_a   1.000
_cell.length_b   1.000
_cell.length_c   1.000
_cell.angle_alpha   90.00
_cell.angle_beta   90.00
_cell.angle_gamma   90.00
#
_symmetry.space_group_name_H-M   'P 1'
#
loop_
_entity.id
_entity.type
_entity.pdbx_description
1 polymer ?
#
loop_
_entity_poly.entity_id
_entity_poly.type
_entity_poly.pdbx_seq_one_letter_code
_entity_poly.pdbx_strand_id
1 'polypeptide(L)'
;MYVVSPTTTPTTGRKASEIEVLHQLLREKGENTFYKDLIVQVLSRMGYEDPEDAKAIAAVYTQMNLDMRFIHFGNGMWGLRNWAPAKSTRRIPTISLLNKTVEYEDGEGGDDDDYDDRDHDYGRGRDDDWERAE
;
A
#
# COMPACT_ATOMS: atom_id res chain seq x y z
N MET A 1 -57.15 17.15 4.67
CA MET A 1 -55.82 17.62 5.09
C MET A 1 -54.92 16.40 5.19
N TYR A 2 -54.03 16.18 4.22
CA TYR A 2 -53.06 15.09 4.30
C TYR A 2 -51.81 15.61 5.02
N VAL A 3 -51.54 15.06 6.20
CA VAL A 3 -50.27 15.27 6.89
C VAL A 3 -49.24 14.37 6.23
N VAL A 4 -48.36 14.98 5.44
CA VAL A 4 -47.22 14.28 4.85
C VAL A 4 -46.17 14.18 5.95
N SER A 5 -46.06 13.00 6.58
CA SER A 5 -44.95 12.70 7.47
C SER A 5 -43.64 12.78 6.66
N PRO A 6 -42.57 13.40 7.18
CA PRO A 6 -41.30 13.43 6.47
C PRO A 6 -40.74 12.00 6.39
N THR A 7 -40.58 11.51 5.17
CA THR A 7 -39.89 10.27 4.88
C THR A 7 -38.45 10.39 5.39
N THR A 8 -38.15 9.79 6.53
CA THR A 8 -36.78 9.55 6.97
C THR A 8 -36.13 8.68 5.90
N THR A 9 -35.34 9.32 5.03
CA THR A 9 -34.43 8.62 4.15
C THR A 9 -33.50 7.81 5.06
N PRO A 10 -33.35 6.49 4.88
CA PRO A 10 -32.23 5.80 5.49
C PRO A 10 -31.00 6.38 4.81
N THR A 11 -30.36 7.37 5.45
CA THR A 11 -28.96 7.65 5.17
C THR A 11 -28.27 6.34 5.47
N THR A 12 -27.98 5.56 4.42
CA THR A 12 -27.07 4.42 4.48
C THR A 12 -25.80 4.99 5.11
N GLY A 13 -25.68 4.86 6.43
CA GLY A 13 -24.50 5.29 7.15
C GLY A 13 -23.36 4.56 6.49
N ARG A 14 -22.51 5.29 5.77
CA ARG A 14 -21.28 4.71 5.24
C ARG A 14 -20.57 4.13 6.44
N LYS A 15 -20.51 2.81 6.54
CA LYS A 15 -19.56 2.16 7.44
C LYS A 15 -18.20 2.77 7.08
N ALA A 16 -17.58 3.46 8.03
CA ALA A 16 -16.26 4.03 7.80
C ALA A 16 -15.32 2.85 7.46
N SER A 17 -14.54 2.98 6.39
CA SER A 17 -13.51 1.98 6.10
C SER A 17 -12.45 2.02 7.20
N GLU A 18 -11.74 0.91 7.40
CA GLU A 18 -10.64 0.81 8.35
C GLU A 18 -9.62 1.93 8.12
N ILE A 19 -9.41 2.31 6.86
CA ILE A 19 -8.55 3.42 6.46
C ILE A 19 -9.07 4.80 6.87
N GLU A 20 -10.37 5.05 6.79
CA GLU A 20 -10.90 6.34 7.26
C GLU A 20 -10.80 6.45 8.79
N VAL A 21 -11.01 5.34 9.50
CA VAL A 21 -10.77 5.27 10.95
C VAL A 21 -9.30 5.47 11.29
N LEU A 22 -8.38 4.88 10.52
CA LEU A 22 -6.93 5.07 10.70
C LEU A 22 -6.54 6.54 10.48
N HIS A 23 -7.06 7.16 9.43
CA HIS A 23 -6.84 8.57 9.14
C HIS A 23 -7.39 9.49 10.24
N GLN A 24 -8.57 9.18 10.77
CA GLN A 24 -9.13 9.90 11.91
C GLN A 24 -8.29 9.70 13.18
N LEU A 25 -7.86 8.47 13.49
CA LEU A 25 -7.02 8.14 14.64
C LEU A 25 -5.70 8.93 14.62
N LEU A 26 -5.04 9.01 13.46
CA LEU A 26 -3.82 9.80 13.31
C LEU A 26 -4.09 11.30 13.49
N ARG A 27 -5.19 11.82 12.95
CA ARG A 27 -5.57 13.24 13.16
C ARG A 27 -5.84 13.56 14.63
N GLU A 28 -6.48 12.65 15.36
CA GLU A 28 -6.76 12.79 16.79
C GLU A 28 -5.47 12.77 17.63
N LYS A 29 -4.52 11.89 17.30
CA LYS A 29 -3.23 11.78 18.00
C LYS A 29 -2.29 12.95 17.73
N GLY A 30 -2.21 13.40 16.48
CA GLY A 30 -1.31 14.49 16.07
C GLY A 30 0.18 14.13 16.06
N GLU A 31 0.54 12.86 16.27
CA GLU A 31 1.92 12.37 16.27
C GLU A 31 2.06 11.09 15.43
N ASN A 32 3.29 10.80 15.01
CA ASN A 32 3.57 9.52 14.33
C ASN A 32 3.49 8.37 15.34
N THR A 33 3.01 7.21 14.90
CA THR A 33 2.82 6.03 15.75
C THR A 33 3.31 4.79 15.01
N PHE A 34 3.73 3.77 15.76
CA PHE A 34 4.12 2.48 15.19
C PHE A 34 2.94 1.83 14.45
N TYR A 35 3.19 1.30 13.25
CA TYR A 35 2.12 0.82 12.36
C TYR A 35 1.24 -0.27 12.99
N LYS A 36 1.85 -1.19 13.73
CA LYS A 36 1.10 -2.30 14.36
C LYS A 36 0.09 -1.75 15.37
N ASP A 37 0.53 -0.80 16.19
CA ASP A 37 -0.33 -0.18 17.21
C ASP A 37 -1.49 0.58 16.58
N LEU A 38 -1.25 1.27 15.45
CA LEU A 38 -2.30 1.95 14.70
C LEU A 38 -3.35 0.96 14.20
N ILE A 39 -2.91 -0.13 13.57
CA ILE A 39 -3.80 -1.13 12.99
C ILE A 39 -4.62 -1.81 14.10
N VAL A 40 -3.99 -2.23 15.19
CA VAL A 40 -4.69 -2.85 16.33
C VAL A 40 -5.74 -1.87 16.89
N GLN A 41 -5.38 -0.60 17.11
CA GLN A 41 -6.33 0.42 17.59
C GLN A 41 -7.51 0.63 16.63
N VAL A 42 -7.27 0.59 15.32
CA VAL A 42 -8.33 0.69 14.29
C VAL A 42 -9.27 -0.50 14.36
N LEU A 43 -8.72 -1.72 14.41
CA LEU A 43 -9.50 -2.96 14.49
C LEU A 43 -10.32 -3.02 15.79
N SER A 44 -9.73 -2.62 16.92
CA SER A 44 -10.45 -2.51 18.20
C SER A 44 -11.59 -1.49 18.14
N ARG A 45 -11.38 -0.31 17.52
CA ARG A 45 -12.43 0.71 17.36
C ARG A 45 -13.57 0.24 16.44
N MET A 46 -13.26 -0.62 15.49
CA MET A 46 -14.23 -1.22 14.56
C MET A 46 -14.99 -2.42 15.17
N GLY A 47 -14.60 -2.89 16.35
CA GLY A 47 -15.25 -4.00 17.05
C GLY A 47 -14.89 -5.38 16.52
N TYR A 48 -13.68 -5.55 15.98
CA TYR A 48 -13.15 -6.89 15.65
C TYR A 48 -12.98 -7.71 16.94
N GLU A 49 -13.40 -8.99 16.91
CA GLU A 49 -13.27 -9.90 18.06
C GLU A 49 -11.81 -10.14 18.44
N ASP A 50 -10.94 -10.31 17.43
CA ASP A 50 -9.50 -10.41 17.59
C ASP A 50 -8.78 -9.30 16.79
N PRO A 51 -8.44 -8.17 17.42
CA PRO A 51 -7.70 -7.10 16.76
C PRO A 51 -6.22 -7.45 16.50
N GLU A 52 -5.72 -8.57 17.03
CA GLU A 52 -4.38 -9.10 16.75
C GLU A 52 -4.37 -10.17 15.65
N ASP A 53 -5.52 -10.48 15.04
CA ASP A 53 -5.63 -11.42 13.94
C ASP A 53 -4.70 -11.01 12.77
N ALA A 54 -3.81 -11.92 12.39
CA ALA A 54 -2.79 -11.64 11.39
C ALA A 54 -3.38 -11.31 10.01
N LYS A 55 -4.52 -11.92 9.65
CA LYS A 55 -5.19 -11.67 8.37
C LYS A 55 -5.84 -10.29 8.34
N ALA A 56 -6.50 -9.88 9.41
CA ALA A 56 -7.05 -8.54 9.57
C ALA A 56 -5.94 -7.48 9.55
N ILE A 57 -4.83 -7.72 10.27
CA ILE A 57 -3.67 -6.81 10.27
C ILE A 57 -3.11 -6.67 8.85
N ALA A 58 -2.88 -7.77 8.14
CA ALA A 58 -2.35 -7.75 6.78
C ALA A 58 -3.26 -6.99 5.80
N ALA A 59 -4.59 -7.13 5.94
CA ALA A 59 -5.56 -6.42 5.12
C ALA A 59 -5.49 -4.90 5.33
N VAL A 60 -5.48 -4.44 6.59
CA VAL A 60 -5.37 -3.00 6.90
C VAL A 60 -4.01 -2.46 6.51
N TYR A 61 -2.94 -3.20 6.75
CA TYR A 61 -1.58 -2.80 6.34
C TYR A 61 -1.48 -2.62 4.82
N THR A 62 -2.06 -3.54 4.04
CA THR A 62 -2.10 -3.43 2.58
C THR A 62 -2.84 -2.16 2.16
N GLN A 63 -4.04 -1.93 2.70
CA GLN A 63 -4.80 -0.72 2.40
C GLN A 63 -4.06 0.57 2.80
N MET A 64 -3.36 0.57 3.93
CA MET A 64 -2.58 1.71 4.41
C MET A 64 -1.42 2.02 3.46
N ASN A 65 -0.75 1.00 2.92
CA ASN A 65 0.33 1.18 1.94
C ASN A 65 -0.17 1.69 0.57
N LEU A 66 -1.41 1.37 0.20
CA LEU A 66 -2.01 1.83 -1.06
C LEU A 66 -2.54 3.28 -0.98
N ASP A 67 -2.70 3.84 0.21
CA ASP A 67 -3.26 5.18 0.42
C ASP A 67 -2.16 6.25 0.57
N MET A 68 -2.13 7.20 -0.37
CA MET A 68 -1.11 8.27 -0.42
C MET A 68 -1.22 9.32 0.70
N ARG A 69 -2.26 9.28 1.53
CA ARG A 69 -2.40 10.21 2.69
C ARG A 69 -1.44 9.85 3.81
N PHE A 70 -1.00 8.60 3.90
CA PHE A 70 -0.06 8.15 4.92
C PHE A 70 1.37 8.18 4.40
N ILE A 71 2.31 8.41 5.31
CA ILE A 71 3.74 8.39 5.02
C ILE A 71 4.50 7.66 6.13
N HIS A 72 5.50 6.90 5.72
CA HIS A 72 6.44 6.24 6.61
C HIS A 72 7.56 7.20 7.00
N PHE A 73 7.82 7.33 8.30
CA PHE A 73 8.86 8.18 8.87
C PHE A 73 10.15 7.41 9.22
N GLY A 74 10.23 6.11 8.93
CA GLY A 74 11.31 5.23 9.37
C GLY A 74 10.94 4.44 10.64
N ASN A 75 11.68 3.35 10.91
CA ASN A 75 11.53 2.52 12.12
C ASN A 75 10.09 2.02 12.39
N GLY A 76 9.30 1.82 11.32
CA GLY A 76 7.90 1.41 11.43
C GLY A 76 6.96 2.50 11.94
N MET A 77 7.41 3.75 12.04
CA MET A 77 6.57 4.90 12.40
C MET A 77 5.82 5.42 11.19
N TRP A 78 4.53 5.64 11.36
CA TRP A 78 3.63 6.14 10.32
C TRP A 78 2.88 7.38 10.80
N GLY A 79 2.58 8.26 9.86
CA GLY A 79 1.80 9.45 10.11
C GLY A 79 1.18 10.02 8.84
N LEU A 80 0.61 11.21 8.95
CA LEU A 80 -0.02 11.89 7.82
C LEU A 80 1.00 12.63 6.95
N ARG A 81 0.77 12.62 5.64
CA ARG A 81 1.66 13.27 4.65
C ARG A 81 1.83 14.77 4.90
N ASN A 82 0.83 15.45 5.46
CA ASN A 82 0.89 16.88 5.79
C ASN A 82 1.79 17.21 7.00
N TRP A 83 2.22 16.19 7.78
CA TRP A 83 3.18 16.37 8.87
C TRP A 83 4.63 16.33 8.40
N ALA A 84 4.89 15.76 7.22
CA ALA A 84 6.22 15.79 6.64
C ALA A 84 6.58 17.25 6.31
N PRO A 85 7.80 17.72 6.65
CA PRO A 85 8.25 19.04 6.21
C PRO A 85 8.11 19.11 4.70
N ALA A 86 7.56 20.21 4.18
CA ALA A 86 7.39 20.39 2.76
C ALA A 86 8.73 20.06 2.09
N LYS A 87 8.77 19.00 1.27
CA LYS A 87 9.96 18.69 0.47
C LYS A 87 10.28 19.97 -0.28
N SER A 88 11.34 20.66 0.12
CA SER A 88 11.95 21.69 -0.71
C SER A 88 12.18 20.99 -2.03
N THR A 89 11.41 21.36 -3.05
CA THR A 89 11.63 20.82 -4.38
C THR A 89 13.09 21.13 -4.68
N ARG A 90 13.97 20.13 -4.66
CA ARG A 90 15.30 20.29 -5.24
C ARG A 90 15.00 20.52 -6.71
N ARG A 91 14.89 21.80 -7.09
CA ARG A 91 14.88 22.22 -8.48
C ARG A 91 16.19 21.66 -9.02
N ILE A 92 16.13 20.55 -9.74
CA ILE A 92 17.25 20.14 -10.58
C ILE A 92 17.39 21.30 -11.56
N PRO A 93 18.46 22.11 -11.50
CA PRO A 93 18.61 23.20 -12.44
C PRO A 93 18.66 22.57 -13.83
N THR A 94 17.68 22.90 -14.66
CA THR A 94 17.53 22.42 -16.04
C THR A 94 18.77 22.68 -16.91
N ILE A 95 19.68 23.54 -16.45
CA ILE A 95 20.94 23.87 -17.10
C ILE A 95 21.94 22.70 -17.10
N SER A 96 21.86 21.73 -16.16
CA SER A 96 22.82 20.61 -16.09
C SER A 96 22.56 19.50 -17.12
N LEU A 97 21.45 19.53 -17.87
CA LEU A 97 21.13 18.52 -18.88
C LEU A 97 21.59 18.91 -20.30
N LEU A 98 22.06 20.14 -20.52
CA LEU A 98 22.46 20.62 -21.86
C LEU A 98 23.94 20.43 -22.18
N ASN A 99 24.78 19.99 -21.24
CA ASN A 99 26.24 19.96 -21.43
C ASN A 99 26.85 18.55 -21.45
N LYS A 100 26.06 17.50 -21.72
CA LYS A 100 26.59 16.15 -21.95
C LYS A 100 26.23 15.68 -23.36
N THR A 101 26.92 16.25 -24.35
CA THR A 101 27.18 15.52 -25.60
C THR A 101 28.07 14.33 -25.23
N VAL A 102 27.50 13.13 -25.21
CA VAL A 102 28.28 11.91 -24.99
C VAL A 102 29.06 11.63 -26.28
N GLU A 103 30.35 11.92 -26.22
CA GLU A 103 31.38 11.47 -27.16
C GLU A 103 31.55 9.95 -26.93
N TYR A 104 31.38 9.13 -27.98
CA TYR A 104 31.65 7.71 -27.92
C TYR A 104 33.16 7.51 -28.10
N GLU A 105 33.89 7.42 -26.99
CA GLU A 105 35.27 6.93 -27.00
C GLU A 105 35.29 5.43 -26.68
N ASP A 106 35.90 4.71 -27.62
CA ASP A 106 36.25 3.29 -27.65
C ASP A 106 37.04 2.84 -26.40
N GLY A 107 36.59 1.77 -25.76
CA GLY A 107 37.18 1.22 -24.53
C GLY A 107 36.61 -0.15 -24.20
N GLU A 108 37.31 -1.18 -24.66
CA GLU A 108 37.01 -2.60 -24.46
C GLU A 108 37.04 -3.06 -22.99
N GLY A 109 36.22 -4.10 -22.69
CA GLY A 109 36.25 -4.94 -21.48
C GLY A 109 34.98 -4.76 -20.63
N GLY A 110 33.96 -5.62 -20.64
CA GLY A 110 33.94 -7.07 -20.80
C GLY A 110 33.58 -7.69 -19.44
N ASP A 111 32.28 -7.95 -19.20
CA ASP A 111 31.80 -9.14 -18.49
C ASP A 111 30.36 -9.42 -18.91
N ASP A 112 30.08 -10.70 -19.10
CA ASP A 112 29.11 -11.30 -20.00
C ASP A 112 27.75 -11.44 -19.32
N ASP A 113 26.69 -11.07 -20.04
CA ASP A 113 25.31 -11.32 -19.67
C ASP A 113 25.01 -12.84 -19.80
N ASP A 114 25.28 -13.64 -18.77
CA ASP A 114 24.83 -15.03 -18.70
C ASP A 114 23.34 -15.09 -18.33
N TYR A 115 22.47 -14.75 -19.29
CA TYR A 115 21.06 -15.13 -19.25
C TYR A 115 20.95 -16.59 -19.73
N ASP A 116 20.85 -17.53 -18.79
CA ASP A 116 20.48 -18.92 -19.06
C ASP A 116 19.01 -18.99 -19.51
N ASP A 117 18.79 -18.68 -20.79
CA ASP A 117 17.59 -19.00 -21.56
C ASP A 117 17.78 -20.40 -22.15
N ARG A 118 17.29 -21.44 -21.44
CA ARG A 118 16.62 -22.64 -21.98
C ARG A 118 16.62 -23.81 -20.98
N ASP A 119 15.54 -23.92 -20.22
CA ASP A 119 14.83 -25.21 -20.08
C ASP A 119 13.40 -24.95 -19.62
N HIS A 120 12.61 -24.40 -20.55
CA HIS A 120 11.16 -24.30 -20.45
C HIS A 120 10.52 -25.60 -20.94
N ASP A 121 10.82 -26.74 -20.31
CA ASP A 121 10.08 -27.99 -20.52
C ASP A 121 8.92 -28.07 -19.53
N TYR A 122 7.85 -27.30 -19.79
CA TYR A 122 6.53 -27.63 -19.26
C TYR A 122 5.81 -28.54 -20.26
N GLY A 123 6.45 -29.69 -20.53
CA GLY A 123 5.82 -30.83 -21.17
C GLY A 123 4.65 -31.32 -20.33
N ARG A 124 3.44 -31.08 -20.84
CA ARG A 124 2.17 -31.70 -20.43
C ARG A 124 2.38 -33.15 -20.00
N GLY A 125 2.00 -33.48 -18.77
CA GLY A 125 2.01 -34.86 -18.31
C GLY A 125 1.54 -35.07 -16.89
N ARG A 126 0.41 -34.47 -16.48
CA ARG A 126 -0.28 -34.91 -15.25
C ARG A 126 -1.76 -34.53 -15.14
N ASP A 127 -2.48 -34.62 -16.25
CA ASP A 127 -3.90 -34.95 -16.27
C ASP A 127 -3.88 -36.40 -16.78
N ASP A 128 -3.95 -37.45 -15.96
CA ASP A 128 -5.17 -38.22 -15.69
C ASP A 128 -4.80 -39.41 -14.75
N ASP A 129 -4.98 -39.30 -13.42
CA ASP A 129 -5.01 -40.47 -12.52
C ASP A 129 -5.85 -40.18 -11.26
N TRP A 130 -7.07 -39.67 -11.49
CA TRP A 130 -8.09 -39.45 -10.46
C TRP A 130 -9.30 -40.39 -10.60
N GLU A 131 -9.17 -41.51 -11.34
CA GLU A 131 -10.27 -42.46 -11.52
C GLU A 131 -9.80 -43.92 -11.54
N ARG A 132 -9.28 -44.42 -10.41
CA ARG A 132 -9.48 -45.83 -10.02
C ARG A 132 -9.30 -46.05 -8.52
N ALA A 133 -10.38 -45.88 -7.77
CA ALA A 133 -10.57 -46.56 -6.50
C ALA A 133 -11.61 -47.66 -6.72
N GLU A 134 -11.14 -48.90 -6.85
CA GLU A 134 -11.93 -50.12 -6.66
C GLU A 134 -11.42 -50.83 -5.41
#